data_AF-A0A531K9C6-F1
#
_entry.id   AF-A0A531K9C6-F1
#
_cell.length_a   1.000
_cell.length_b   1.000
_cell.length_c   1.000
_cell.angle_alpha   90.00
_cell.angle_beta   90.00
_cell.angle_gamma   90.00
#
_symmetry.space_group_name_H-M   'P 1'
#
loop_
_entity.id
_entity.type
_entity.pdbx_description
1 polymer ?
#
loop_
_entity_poly.entity_id
_entity_poly.type
_entity_poly.pdbx_seq_one_letter_code
_entity_poly.pdbx_strand_id
1 'polypeptide(L)'
;WQFVGIPMMLIYAALLSIPDEVIEAAECDGITGMSQFWKIKLPLILPSIGIISILTFVGNFNAFDLIYTAQGALAGPNYSTDILGTFLYRAFFGFQLQIGDPNMGAAIATMMFLIILGGVCVYLFLVQTRLRRYQF
;
A
#
# COMPACT_ATOMS: atom_id res chain seq x y z
N TRP A 1 -8.68 0.28 -10.08
CA TRP A 1 -9.76 1.27 -9.88
C TRP A 1 -10.54 1.00 -8.60
N GLN A 2 -10.90 -0.25 -8.31
CA GLN A 2 -11.67 -0.63 -7.11
C GLN A 2 -11.07 -0.14 -5.77
N PHE A 3 -9.75 -0.25 -5.58
CA PHE A 3 -9.10 0.09 -4.31
C PHE A 3 -8.62 1.54 -4.17
N VAL A 4 -8.95 2.43 -5.13
CA VAL A 4 -8.50 3.82 -5.11
C VAL A 4 -9.31 4.69 -4.13
N GLY A 5 -10.57 4.31 -3.86
CA GLY A 5 -11.48 5.13 -3.04
C GLY A 5 -11.02 5.34 -1.60
N ILE A 6 -10.59 4.27 -0.92
CA ILE A 6 -10.17 4.35 0.50
C ILE A 6 -8.93 5.23 0.68
N PRO A 7 -7.81 5.03 -0.07
CA PRO A 7 -6.66 5.92 0.01
C PRO A 7 -7.01 7.38 -0.27
N MET A 8 -7.86 7.65 -1.26
CA MET A 8 -8.28 9.02 -1.58
C MET A 8 -9.05 9.68 -0.43
N MET A 9 -9.99 8.96 0.19
CA MET A 9 -10.72 9.47 1.36
C MET A 9 -9.79 9.76 2.54
N LEU A 10 -8.82 8.87 2.79
CA LEU A 10 -7.85 9.05 3.88
C LEU A 10 -6.90 10.23 3.62
N ILE A 11 -6.43 10.41 2.38
CA ILE A 11 -5.61 11.58 2.00
C ILE A 11 -6.42 12.87 2.17
N TYR A 12 -7.70 12.86 1.76
CA TYR A 12 -8.58 14.00 1.92
C TYR A 12 -8.84 14.34 3.40
N ALA A 13 -9.10 13.33 4.24
CA ALA A 13 -9.23 13.52 5.68
C ALA A 13 -7.94 14.08 6.30
N ALA A 14 -6.76 13.62 5.85
CA ALA A 14 -5.48 14.17 6.29
C ALA A 14 -5.32 15.65 5.88
N LEU A 15 -5.74 16.03 4.68
CA LEU A 15 -5.73 17.43 4.25
C LEU A 15 -6.67 18.31 5.09
N LEU A 16 -7.86 17.81 5.44
CA LEU A 16 -8.80 18.51 6.30
C LEU A 16 -8.31 18.65 7.75
N SER A 17 -7.38 17.81 8.18
CA SER A 17 -6.82 17.88 9.54
C SER A 17 -5.79 19.00 9.72
N ILE A 18 -5.38 19.67 8.63
CA ILE A 18 -4.46 20.81 8.68
C ILE A 18 -5.22 22.01 9.27
N PRO A 19 -4.76 22.61 10.38
CA PRO A 19 -5.38 23.79 10.96
C PRO A 19 -5.34 24.99 10.00
N ASP A 20 -6.44 25.73 9.90
CA ASP A 20 -6.54 26.91 9.02
C ASP A 20 -5.54 28.01 9.41
N GLU A 21 -5.20 28.13 10.70
CA GLU A 21 -4.17 29.06 11.20
C GLU A 21 -2.79 28.87 10.53
N VAL A 22 -2.42 27.63 10.17
CA VAL A 22 -1.16 27.33 9.47
C VAL A 22 -1.22 27.81 8.01
N ILE A 23 -2.41 27.74 7.42
CA ILE A 23 -2.67 28.18 6.05
C ILE A 23 -2.68 29.71 5.98
N GLU A 24 -3.32 30.38 6.93
CA GLU A 24 -3.35 31.84 7.04
C GLU A 24 -1.95 32.43 7.29
N ALA A 25 -1.17 31.83 8.19
CA ALA A 25 0.21 32.25 8.44
C ALA A 25 1.07 32.17 7.17
N ALA A 26 0.91 31.10 6.38
CA ALA A 26 1.60 30.96 5.11
C ALA A 26 1.24 32.06 4.09
N GLU A 27 -0.01 32.48 4.07
CA GLU A 27 -0.48 33.54 3.19
C GLU A 27 0.05 34.90 3.63
N CYS A 28 0.16 35.15 4.94
CA CYS A 28 0.88 36.31 5.48
C CYS A 28 2.35 36.35 5.03
N ASP A 29 3.01 35.19 4.91
CA ASP A 29 4.36 35.04 4.38
C ASP A 29 4.43 35.10 2.83
N GLY A 30 3.31 35.33 2.16
CA GLY A 30 3.20 35.44 0.70
C GLY A 30 3.24 34.09 -0.04
N ILE A 31 3.11 32.96 0.66
CA ILE A 31 3.11 31.62 0.08
C ILE A 31 1.69 31.28 -0.40
N THR A 32 1.42 31.46 -1.69
CA THR A 32 0.09 31.23 -2.28
C THR A 32 0.09 30.18 -3.39
N GLY A 33 -1.10 29.66 -3.71
CA GLY A 33 -1.35 28.76 -4.83
C GLY A 33 -0.60 27.42 -4.74
N MET A 34 0.06 27.02 -5.83
CA MET A 34 0.77 25.74 -5.92
C MET A 34 1.95 25.66 -4.93
N SER A 35 2.58 26.80 -4.59
CA SER A 35 3.66 26.86 -3.61
C SER A 35 3.19 26.42 -2.21
N GLN A 36 1.98 26.84 -1.81
CA GLN A 36 1.36 26.47 -0.54
C GLN A 36 1.08 24.95 -0.46
N PHE A 37 0.70 24.33 -1.59
CA PHE A 37 0.53 22.89 -1.65
C PHE A 37 1.85 22.14 -1.42
N TRP A 38 2.90 22.44 -2.22
CA TRP A 38 4.16 21.69 -2.15
C TRP A 38 5.00 21.97 -0.90
N LYS A 39 4.92 23.20 -0.35
CA LYS A 39 5.76 23.59 0.79
C LYS A 39 5.10 23.39 2.14
N ILE A 40 3.77 23.34 2.20
CA ILE A 40 3.04 23.32 3.48
C ILE A 40 2.11 22.12 3.55
N LYS A 41 1.10 22.06 2.67
CA LYS A 41 0.08 21.01 2.74
C LYS A 41 0.70 19.62 2.57
N LEU A 42 1.50 19.43 1.52
CA LEU A 42 2.11 18.14 1.21
C LEU A 42 3.06 17.67 2.33
N PRO A 43 4.05 18.46 2.80
CA PRO A 43 4.93 18.05 3.90
C PRO A 43 4.20 17.70 5.19
N LEU A 44 3.15 18.43 5.54
CA LEU A 44 2.35 18.17 6.74
C LEU A 44 1.60 16.85 6.69
N ILE A 45 1.10 16.45 5.51
CA ILE A 45 0.39 15.17 5.34
C ILE A 45 1.30 14.00 4.95
N LEU A 46 2.60 14.21 4.72
CA LEU A 46 3.54 13.14 4.37
C LEU A 46 3.49 11.95 5.34
N PRO A 47 3.42 12.14 6.68
CA PRO A 47 3.28 11.03 7.61
C PRO A 47 2.01 10.21 7.38
N SER A 48 0.89 10.90 7.12
CA SER A 48 -0.41 10.27 6.83
C SER A 48 -0.37 9.52 5.49
N ILE A 49 0.17 10.13 4.43
CA ILE A 49 0.38 9.49 3.13
C ILE A 49 1.24 8.23 3.30
N GLY A 50 2.24 8.26 4.19
CA GLY A 50 3.08 7.11 4.42
C GLY A 50 2.34 5.93 5.02
N ILE A 51 1.50 6.16 6.03
CA ILE A 51 0.65 5.11 6.60
C ILE A 51 -0.31 4.56 5.55
N ILE A 52 -0.95 5.43 4.78
CA ILE A 52 -1.88 5.04 3.69
C ILE A 52 -1.15 4.21 2.63
N SER A 53 0.10 4.56 2.32
CA SER A 53 0.93 3.82 1.37
C SER A 53 1.24 2.41 1.88
N ILE A 54 1.54 2.25 3.18
CA ILE A 54 1.75 0.93 3.80
C ILE A 54 0.47 0.10 3.72
N LEU A 55 -0.68 0.67 4.09
CA LEU A 55 -1.96 -0.03 4.01
C LEU A 55 -2.29 -0.47 2.59
N THR A 56 -2.04 0.40 1.61
CA THR A 56 -2.25 0.09 0.19
C THR A 56 -1.28 -0.98 -0.31
N PHE A 57 -0.01 -0.92 0.11
CA PHE A 57 1.01 -1.92 -0.21
C PHE A 57 0.61 -3.31 0.31
N VAL A 58 0.25 -3.42 1.59
CA VAL A 58 -0.21 -4.68 2.19
C VAL A 58 -1.49 -5.18 1.50
N GLY A 59 -2.43 -4.28 1.20
CA GLY A 59 -3.66 -4.60 0.50
C GLY A 59 -3.43 -5.19 -0.89
N ASN A 60 -2.48 -4.65 -1.67
CA ASN A 60 -2.16 -5.15 -3.00
C ASN A 60 -1.61 -6.60 -2.97
N PHE A 61 -0.83 -6.97 -1.97
CA PHE A 61 -0.37 -8.37 -1.81
C PHE A 61 -1.50 -9.33 -1.45
N ASN A 62 -2.60 -8.82 -0.91
CA ASN A 62 -3.80 -9.60 -0.58
C ASN A 62 -4.85 -9.60 -1.69
N ALA A 63 -4.58 -9.01 -2.86
CA ALA A 63 -5.52 -8.91 -4.00
C ALA A 63 -5.71 -10.25 -4.77
N PHE A 64 -5.64 -11.37 -4.05
CA PHE A 64 -5.89 -12.72 -4.57
C PHE A 64 -7.27 -12.85 -5.20
N ASP A 65 -8.28 -12.35 -4.47
CA ASP A 65 -9.69 -12.38 -4.85
C ASP A 65 -9.91 -11.77 -6.25
N LEU A 66 -9.36 -10.59 -6.51
CA LEU A 66 -9.52 -9.88 -7.76
C LEU A 66 -8.94 -10.68 -8.94
N ILE A 67 -7.71 -11.20 -8.81
CA ILE A 67 -7.06 -11.97 -9.88
C ILE A 67 -7.76 -13.30 -10.08
N TYR A 68 -8.11 -13.99 -9.00
CA TYR A 68 -8.79 -15.27 -9.06
C TYR A 68 -10.16 -15.16 -9.73
N THR A 69 -10.95 -14.12 -9.40
CA THR A 69 -12.25 -13.89 -10.02
C THR A 69 -12.13 -13.46 -11.49
N ALA A 70 -11.11 -12.64 -11.83
CA ALA A 70 -10.95 -12.13 -13.19
C ALA A 70 -10.31 -13.13 -14.16
N GLN A 71 -9.34 -13.93 -13.69
CA GLN A 71 -8.45 -14.74 -14.53
C GLN A 71 -8.46 -16.24 -14.13
N GLY A 72 -9.24 -16.61 -13.12
CA GLY A 72 -9.30 -17.97 -12.58
C GLY A 72 -8.03 -18.39 -11.84
N ALA A 73 -7.96 -19.67 -11.47
CA ALA A 73 -6.84 -20.23 -10.71
C ALA A 73 -5.50 -20.28 -11.47
N LEU A 74 -5.54 -20.18 -12.81
CA LEU A 74 -4.35 -20.12 -13.66
C LEU A 74 -3.74 -18.71 -13.72
N ALA A 75 -4.49 -17.69 -13.27
CA ALA A 75 -4.08 -16.30 -13.36
C ALA A 75 -3.62 -15.92 -14.80
N GLY A 76 -4.44 -16.29 -15.79
CA GLY A 76 -4.23 -15.97 -17.20
C GLY A 76 -3.41 -17.01 -17.99
N PRO A 77 -3.19 -16.79 -19.29
CA PRO A 77 -2.40 -17.68 -20.12
C PRO A 77 -0.96 -17.76 -19.61
N ASN A 78 -0.44 -18.97 -19.43
CA ASN A 78 0.92 -19.23 -18.94
C ASN A 78 1.28 -18.47 -17.65
N TYR A 79 0.34 -18.30 -16.71
CA TYR A 79 0.59 -17.63 -15.43
C TYR A 79 0.99 -16.14 -15.57
N SER A 80 0.59 -15.48 -16.65
CA SER A 80 1.02 -14.10 -16.98
C SER A 80 0.55 -13.04 -15.97
N THR A 81 -0.50 -13.30 -15.19
CA THR A 81 -0.99 -12.42 -14.12
C THR A 81 -0.88 -13.05 -12.74
N ASP A 82 -0.04 -14.08 -12.61
CA ASP A 82 0.09 -14.84 -11.37
C ASP A 82 0.75 -14.01 -10.28
N ILE A 83 0.11 -13.97 -9.13
CA ILE A 83 0.58 -13.32 -7.91
C ILE A 83 0.82 -14.38 -6.85
N LEU A 84 1.59 -14.03 -5.81
CA LEU A 84 1.90 -14.98 -4.74
C LEU A 84 0.62 -15.56 -4.09
N GLY A 85 -0.47 -14.79 -4.03
CA GLY A 85 -1.76 -15.27 -3.53
C GLY A 85 -2.39 -16.36 -4.41
N THR A 86 -2.39 -16.21 -5.74
CA THR A 86 -2.93 -17.22 -6.67
C THR A 86 -2.02 -18.45 -6.74
N PHE A 87 -0.71 -18.24 -6.62
CA PHE A 87 0.27 -19.32 -6.49
C PHE A 87 0.07 -20.13 -5.21
N LEU A 88 -0.12 -19.46 -4.06
CA LEU A 88 -0.43 -20.10 -2.78
C LEU A 88 -1.69 -20.96 -2.89
N TYR A 89 -2.77 -20.40 -3.46
CA TYR A 89 -4.02 -21.13 -3.64
C TYR A 89 -3.82 -22.42 -4.44
N ARG A 90 -3.12 -22.33 -5.57
CA ARG A 90 -2.82 -23.49 -6.44
C ARG A 90 -1.91 -24.52 -5.76
N ALA A 91 -0.93 -24.07 -4.98
CA ALA A 91 -0.04 -24.95 -4.23
C ALA A 91 -0.75 -25.68 -3.09
N PHE A 92 -1.65 -25.00 -2.38
CA PHE A 92 -2.34 -25.54 -1.21
C PHE A 92 -3.52 -26.45 -1.59
N PHE A 93 -4.39 -26.00 -2.50
CA PHE A 93 -5.60 -26.74 -2.89
C PHE A 93 -5.38 -27.68 -4.09
N GLY A 94 -4.29 -27.48 -4.84
CA GLY A 94 -4.07 -28.16 -6.11
C GLY A 94 -4.90 -27.54 -7.24
N PHE A 95 -4.53 -27.86 -8.48
CA PHE A 95 -5.30 -27.45 -9.65
C PHE A 95 -5.17 -28.50 -10.76
N GLN A 96 -6.31 -28.87 -11.36
CA GLN A 96 -6.42 -29.93 -12.37
C GLN A 96 -5.86 -31.28 -11.91
N LEU A 97 -4.66 -31.64 -12.38
CA LEU A 97 -3.99 -32.92 -12.12
C LEU A 97 -2.96 -32.84 -10.99
N GLN A 98 -2.64 -31.63 -10.51
CA GLN A 98 -1.74 -31.45 -9.38
C GLN A 98 -2.52 -31.53 -8.07
N ILE A 99 -2.14 -32.49 -7.22
CA ILE A 99 -2.64 -32.62 -5.85
C ILE A 99 -2.02 -31.48 -5.03
N GLY A 100 -2.85 -30.78 -4.26
CA GLY A 100 -2.40 -29.73 -3.36
C GLY A 100 -1.54 -30.29 -2.23
N ASP A 101 -0.47 -29.59 -1.88
CA ASP A 101 0.38 -29.90 -0.72
C ASP A 101 0.26 -28.77 0.31
N PRO A 102 -0.37 -29.02 1.47
CA PRO A 102 -0.50 -28.04 2.54
C PRO A 102 0.83 -27.49 3.04
N ASN A 103 1.91 -28.30 3.01
CA ASN A 103 3.23 -27.87 3.46
C ASN A 103 3.83 -26.85 2.48
N MET A 104 3.62 -27.06 1.18
CA MET A 104 4.09 -26.13 0.16
C MET A 104 3.30 -24.81 0.22
N GLY A 105 1.98 -24.88 0.42
CA GLY A 105 1.16 -23.68 0.64
C GLY A 105 1.58 -22.90 1.89
N ALA A 106 1.90 -23.59 2.99
CA ALA A 106 2.40 -22.95 4.22
C ALA A 106 3.77 -22.27 4.02
N ALA A 107 4.68 -22.89 3.26
CA ALA A 107 5.96 -22.28 2.92
C ALA A 107 5.78 -20.99 2.09
N ILE A 108 4.87 -21.01 1.10
CA ILE A 108 4.55 -19.83 0.28
C ILE A 108 3.92 -18.73 1.14
N ALA A 109 2.99 -19.07 2.03
CA ALA A 109 2.37 -18.12 2.96
C ALA A 109 3.42 -17.45 3.86
N THR A 110 4.36 -18.24 4.38
CA THR A 110 5.46 -17.73 5.22
C THR A 110 6.37 -16.81 4.42
N MET A 111 6.69 -17.16 3.17
CA MET A 111 7.49 -16.33 2.28
C MET A 111 6.78 -15.00 1.95
N MET A 112 5.48 -15.05 1.64
CA MET A 112 4.66 -13.84 1.44
C MET A 112 4.70 -12.93 2.66
N PHE A 113 4.51 -13.50 3.86
CA PHE A 113 4.59 -12.75 5.10
C PHE A 113 5.95 -12.07 5.28
N LEU A 114 7.04 -12.79 5.04
CA LEU A 114 8.40 -12.22 5.14
C LEU A 114 8.66 -11.11 4.13
N ILE A 115 8.15 -11.23 2.90
CA ILE A 115 8.27 -10.20 1.87
C ILE A 115 7.50 -8.94 2.28
N ILE A 116 6.26 -9.09 2.75
CA ILE A 116 5.45 -7.97 3.21
C ILE A 116 6.11 -7.30 4.42
N LEU A 117 6.53 -8.08 5.41
CA LEU A 117 7.21 -7.58 6.60
C LEU A 117 8.50 -6.86 6.24
N GLY A 118 9.34 -7.45 5.38
CA GLY A 118 10.57 -6.82 4.89
C GLY A 118 10.29 -5.50 4.18
N GLY A 119 9.30 -5.46 3.29
CA GLY A 119 8.89 -4.24 2.60
C GLY A 119 8.42 -3.13 3.54
N VAL A 120 7.59 -3.47 4.53
CA VAL A 120 7.12 -2.53 5.56
C VAL A 120 8.27 -2.05 6.44
N CYS A 121 9.15 -2.94 6.89
CA CYS A 121 10.33 -2.59 7.68
C CYS A 121 11.28 -1.66 6.93
N VAL A 122 11.56 -1.93 5.65
CA VAL A 122 12.37 -1.07 4.79
C VAL A 122 11.71 0.30 4.62
N TYR A 123 10.40 0.33 4.37
CA TYR A 123 9.65 1.57 4.24
C TYR A 123 9.71 2.41 5.52
N LEU A 124 9.41 1.81 6.68
CA LEU A 124 9.49 2.50 7.98
C LEU A 124 10.92 2.96 8.26
N PHE A 125 11.92 2.11 8.00
CA PHE A 125 13.32 2.48 8.23
C PHE A 125 13.79 3.62 7.34
N LEU A 126 13.40 3.67 6.06
CA LEU A 126 13.84 4.73 5.14
C LEU A 126 13.02 6.01 5.28
N VAL A 127 11.71 5.90 5.43
CA VAL A 127 10.78 7.04 5.37
C VAL A 127 10.49 7.58 6.76
N GLN A 128 10.23 6.73 7.76
CA GLN A 128 9.91 7.20 9.11
C GLN A 128 11.12 7.83 9.80
N THR A 129 12.33 7.30 9.57
CA THR A 129 13.56 7.92 10.13
C THR A 129 13.83 9.31 9.53
N ARG A 130 13.42 9.55 8.29
CA ARG A 130 13.53 10.85 7.63
C ARG A 130 12.44 11.81 8.08
N LEU A 131 11.20 11.34 8.27
CA LEU A 131 10.08 12.17 8.71
C LEU A 131 10.20 12.60 10.17
N ARG A 132 10.76 11.76 11.06
CA ARG A 132 10.98 12.09 12.47
C ARG A 132 11.96 13.26 12.68
N ARG A 133 12.76 13.61 11.68
CA ARG A 133 13.64 14.80 11.73
C ARG A 133 12.91 16.14 11.60
N TYR A 134 11.66 16.15 11.14
CA TYR A 134 10.89 17.39 10.91
C TYR A 134 9.89 17.69 12.04
N GLN A 135 9.86 16.89 13.10
CA GLN A 135 9.04 17.14 14.29
C GLN A 135 9.81 17.79 15.46
N PHE A 136 11.01 18.33 15.20
CA PHE A 136 11.81 19.10 16.15
C PHE A 136 12.17 20.46 15.56
#